data_AF-A0A8S3K642-F1
#
_entry.id   AF-A0A8S3K642-F1
#
_cell.length_a   1.000
_cell.length_b   1.000
_cell.length_c   1.000
_cell.angle_alpha   90.00
_cell.angle_beta   90.00
_cell.angle_gamma   90.00
#
_symmetry.space_group_name_H-M   'P 1'
#
loop_
_entity.id
_entity.type
_entity.pdbx_description
1 polymer ?
#
loop_
_entity_poly.entity_id
_entity_poly.type
_entity_poly.pdbx_seq_one_letter_code
_entity_poly.pdbx_strand_id
1 'polypeptide(L)' 'MGEYSKALEYYEKANNIYEISLPPTHPDLAGSYLCFAGCYEKMRDYTAVLTALQSAYKIQQKHFKK' A
#
# COMPACT_ATOMS: atom_id res chain seq x y z
N MET A 1 -12.74 13.83 -6.96
CA MET A 1 -11.38 13.83 -6.38
C MET A 1 -11.38 13.66 -4.86
N GLY A 2 -12.36 14.21 -4.12
CA GLY A 2 -12.38 14.12 -2.64
C GLY A 2 -12.56 12.71 -2.03
N GLU A 3 -13.30 11.81 -2.67
CA GLU A 3 -13.50 10.44 -2.14
C GLU A 3 -12.19 9.61 -2.11
N TYR A 4 -11.30 9.83 -3.08
CA TYR A 4 -10.01 9.14 -3.11
C TYR A 4 -9.05 9.65 -2.04
N SER A 5 -9.06 10.96 -1.76
CA SER A 5 -8.30 11.53 -0.63
C SER A 5 -8.74 10.93 0.71
N LYS A 6 -10.06 10.74 0.89
CA LYS A 6 -10.60 10.09 2.09
C LYS A 6 -10.24 8.61 2.15
N ALA A 7 -10.26 7.90 1.01
CA ALA A 7 -9.79 6.52 0.93
C ALA A 7 -8.31 6.40 1.31
N LEU A 8 -7.46 7.29 0.81
CA LEU A 8 -6.03 7.34 1.18
C LEU A 8 -5.84 7.54 2.69
N GLU A 9 -6.60 8.45 3.32
CA GLU A 9 -6.55 8.67 4.77
C GLU A 9 -6.92 7.40 5.56
N TYR A 10 -7.96 6.67 5.13
CA TYR A 10 -8.33 5.41 5.78
C TYR A 10 -7.29 4.31 5.56
N TYR A 11 -6.72 4.21 4.36
CA TYR A 11 -5.64 3.26 4.08
C TYR A 11 -4.38 3.58 4.90
N GLU A 12 -4.06 4.85 5.13
CA GLU A 12 -2.92 5.26 5.96
C GLU A 12 -3.13 4.85 7.43
N LYS A 13 -4.34 5.06 7.97
CA LYS A 13 -4.70 4.59 9.32
C LYS A 13 -4.62 3.07 9.44
N ALA A 14 -5.10 2.34 8.43
CA ALA A 14 -5.00 0.88 8.40
C ALA A 14 -3.53 0.43 8.34
N ASN A 15 -2.71 1.09 7.52
CA ASN A 15 -1.29 0.78 7.38
C ASN A 15 -0.54 0.98 8.71
N ASN A 16 -0.84 2.05 9.45
CA ASN A 16 -0.26 2.29 10.77
C ASN A 16 -0.60 1.15 11.76
N ILE A 17 -1.83 0.63 11.73
CA ILE A 17 -2.21 -0.53 12.55
C ILE A 17 -1.44 -1.78 12.11
N TYR A 18 -1.32 -2.02 10.80
CA TYR A 18 -0.57 -3.15 10.26
C TYR A 18 0.91 -3.08 10.60
N GLU A 19 1.54 -1.91 10.55
CA GLU A 19 2.96 -1.74 10.90
C GLU A 19 3.25 -2.05 12.37
N ILE A 20 2.30 -1.78 13.27
CA ILE A 20 2.41 -2.11 14.69
C ILE A 20 2.10 -3.60 14.94
N SER A 21 1.15 -4.16 14.20
CA SER A 21 0.58 -5.48 14.48
C SER A 21 1.26 -6.62 13.72
N LEU A 22 1.88 -6.34 12.57
CA LEU A 22 2.39 -7.34 11.65
C LEU A 22 3.89 -7.17 11.40
N PRO A 23 4.62 -8.27 11.17
CA PRO A 23 6.00 -8.19 10.70
C PRO A 23 6.08 -7.41 9.37
N PRO A 24 7.18 -6.66 9.11
CA PRO A 24 7.35 -5.87 7.88
C PRO A 24 7.29 -6.64 6.55
N THR A 25 7.25 -7.97 6.60
CA THR A 25 7.17 -8.87 5.44
C THR A 25 5.80 -9.54 5.32
N HIS A 26 4.82 -9.13 6.11
CA HIS A 26 3.48 -9.74 6.07
C HIS A 26 2.77 -9.40 4.76
N PRO A 27 2.14 -10.38 4.07
CA PRO A 27 1.43 -10.15 2.81
C PRO A 27 0.35 -9.07 2.87
N ASP A 28 -0.32 -8.89 4.01
CA ASP A 28 -1.36 -7.87 4.18
C ASP A 28 -0.83 -6.42 4.03
N LEU A 29 0.43 -6.16 4.41
CA LEU A 29 1.08 -4.88 4.14
C LEU A 29 1.25 -4.65 2.62
N ALA A 30 1.56 -5.71 1.86
CA ALA A 30 1.60 -5.60 0.40
C ALA A 30 0.21 -5.32 -0.19
N GLY A 31 -0.84 -5.96 0.33
CA GLY A 31 -2.23 -5.71 -0.06
C GLY A 31 -2.65 -4.26 0.17
N SER A 32 -2.27 -3.68 1.31
CA SER A 32 -2.48 -2.26 1.62
C SER A 32 -1.86 -1.34 0.56
N TYR A 33 -0.59 -1.55 0.18
CA TYR A 33 0.07 -0.78 -0.88
C TYR A 33 -0.59 -0.92 -2.26
N LEU A 34 -1.16 -2.08 -2.59
CA LEU A 34 -1.91 -2.24 -3.85
C LEU A 34 -3.21 -1.41 -3.85
N CYS A 35 -3.88 -1.28 -2.71
CA CYS A 35 -5.05 -0.41 -2.57
C CYS A 35 -4.68 1.08 -2.74
N PHE A 36 -3.53 1.50 -2.20
CA PHE A 36 -2.98 2.85 -2.46
C PHE A 36 -2.74 3.09 -3.95
N ALA A 37 -2.11 2.13 -4.64
CA ALA A 37 -1.86 2.21 -6.08
C ALA A 37 -3.18 2.39 -6.87
N GLY A 38 -4.24 1.66 -6.52
CA GLY A 38 -5.56 1.83 -7.15
C GLY A 38 -6.14 3.23 -6.96
N CYS A 39 -5.99 3.82 -5.76
CA CYS A 39 -6.45 5.19 -5.50
C CYS A 39 -5.66 6.23 -6.30
N TYR A 40 -4.34 6.10 -6.33
CA TYR A 40 -3.46 7.01 -7.07
C TYR A 40 -3.66 6.90 -8.59
N GLU A 41 -3.96 5.72 -9.12
CA GLU A 41 -4.29 5.53 -10.53
C GLU A 41 -5.54 6.33 -10.91
N LYS A 42 -6.60 6.30 -10.08
CA LYS A 42 -7.82 7.10 -10.32
C LYS A 42 -7.57 8.60 -10.17
N MET A 43 -6.56 8.99 -9.39
CA MET A 43 -6.10 10.37 -9.28
C MET A 43 -5.10 10.78 -10.38
N ARG A 44 -4.69 9.85 -11.26
CA ARG A 44 -3.67 10.03 -12.31
C ARG A 44 -2.27 10.40 -11.77
N ASP A 45 -1.99 10.07 -10.51
CA ASP A 45 -0.66 10.22 -9.93
C ASP A 45 0.15 8.94 -10.14
N TYR A 46 0.69 8.78 -11.34
CA TYR A 46 1.42 7.56 -11.72
C TYR A 46 2.76 7.40 -10.96
N THR A 47 3.32 8.48 -10.42
CA THR A 47 4.53 8.43 -9.59
C THR A 47 4.23 7.75 -8.27
N ALA A 48 3.12 8.12 -7.63
CA ALA A 48 2.65 7.49 -6.40
C ALA A 48 2.23 6.03 -6.63
N VAL A 49 1.59 5.71 -7.76
CA VAL A 49 1.28 4.33 -8.18
C VAL A 49 2.55 3.48 -8.23
N LEU A 50 3.58 3.94 -8.96
CA LEU A 50 4.82 3.20 -9.12
C LEU A 50 5.51 2.93 -7.78
N THR A 51 5.52 3.93 -6.91
CA THR A 51 6.11 3.84 -5.57
C THR A 51 5.37 2.80 -4.71
N ALA A 52 4.04 2.83 -4.72
CA ALA A 52 3.22 1.87 -3.98
C ALA A 52 3.41 0.42 -4.50
N LEU A 53 3.44 0.22 -5.82
CA LEU A 53 3.73 -1.10 -6.42
C LEU A 53 5.12 -1.62 -6.07
N GLN A 54 6.14 -0.76 -6.05
CA GLN A 54 7.50 -1.14 -5.65
C GLN A 54 7.55 -1.59 -4.19
N SER A 55 6.83 -0.91 -3.29
CA SER A 55 6.73 -1.30 -1.87
C SER A 55 6.05 -2.66 -1.70
N ALA A 56 4.91 -2.87 -2.37
CA ALA A 56 4.21 -4.15 -2.37
C ALA A 56 5.11 -5.30 -2.88
N TYR A 57 5.81 -5.08 -3.99
CA TYR A 57 6.71 -6.06 -4.59
C TYR A 57 7.88 -6.42 -3.66
N LYS A 58 8.49 -5.43 -2.99
CA LYS A 58 9.59 -5.69 -2.03
C LYS A 58 9.13 -6.57 -0.86
N ILE A 59 7.91 -6.37 -0.36
CA ILE A 59 7.35 -7.17 0.73
C ILE A 59 7.12 -8.60 0.26
N GLN A 60 6.46 -8.79 -0.88
CA GLN A 60 6.24 -10.12 -1.45
C GLN A 60 7.56 -10.84 -1.74
N GLN A 61 8.54 -10.16 -2.34
CA GLN A 61 9.85 -10.75 -2.62
C GLN A 61 10.55 -11.23 -1.34
N LYS A 62 10.47 -10.47 -0.25
CA LYS A 62 11.04 -10.89 1.04
C LYS A 62 10.24 -12.02 1.69
N HIS A 63 8.93 -12.07 1.50
CA HIS A 63 8.08 -13.16 1.97
C HIS A 63 8.43 -14.49 1.28
N PHE A 64 8.57 -14.49 -0.05
CA PHE A 64 8.88 -15.70 -0.85
C PHE A 64 10.36 -16.14 -0.80
N LYS A 65 11.27 -15.30 -0.30
CA LYS A 65 12.70 -15.64 -0.14
C LYS A 65 13.04 -16.28 1.23
N LYS A 66 12.03 -16.62 2.04
CA LYS A 66 12.18 -17.45 3.25
C LYS A 66 12.10 -18.92 2.90
#